data_AF-A0AB38EFS7-F1
#
_entry.id   AF-A0AB38EFS7-F1
#
_cell.length_a   1.000
_cell.length_b   1.000
_cell.length_c   1.000
_cell.angle_alpha   90.00
_cell.angle_beta   90.00
_cell.angle_gamma   90.00
#
_symmetry.space_group_name_H-M   'P 1'
#
loop_
_entity.id
_entity.type
_entity.pdbx_description
1 polymer ?
#
loop_
_entity_poly.entity_id
_entity_poly.type
_entity_poly.pdbx_seq_one_letter_code
_entity_poly.pdbx_strand_id
1 'polypeptide(L)'
;MNSPETTWTEENSSCALHLHWYALCERKDLVANSGVVAWLDGKQIALFYLPDTAQGEQLFAIDNRDPKSGANVIGRGLTGQIAGELVIASPL
;
A
#
# COMPACT_ATOMS: atom_id res chain seq x y z
N MET A 1 -10.11 52.77 23.46
CA MET A 1 -9.18 52.09 24.37
C MET A 1 -9.96 51.07 25.17
N ASN A 2 -9.95 49.81 24.72
CA ASN A 2 -9.84 48.59 25.55
C ASN A 2 -10.13 47.36 24.70
N SER A 3 -9.08 46.54 24.57
CA SER A 3 -8.97 45.09 24.46
C SER A 3 -10.11 44.28 23.83
N PRO A 4 -9.86 43.54 22.74
CA PRO A 4 -10.70 42.41 22.38
C PRO A 4 -10.40 41.20 23.28
N GLU A 5 -11.42 40.39 23.46
CA GLU A 5 -11.55 39.28 24.38
C GLU A 5 -10.49 38.18 24.18
N THR A 6 -9.86 37.78 25.28
CA THR A 6 -9.07 36.55 25.37
C THR A 6 -10.03 35.36 25.42
N THR A 7 -10.33 34.77 24.27
CA THR A 7 -10.92 33.42 24.19
C THR A 7 -9.82 32.45 23.81
N TRP A 8 -9.45 31.59 24.76
CA TRP A 8 -8.45 30.54 24.63
C TRP A 8 -8.80 29.61 23.46
N THR A 9 -7.88 29.47 22.52
CA THR A 9 -7.95 28.49 21.42
C THR A 9 -7.82 27.08 21.97
N GLU A 10 -8.85 26.26 21.78
CA GLU A 10 -8.74 24.80 21.88
C GLU A 10 -7.84 24.29 20.73
N GLU A 11 -6.54 24.19 20.98
CA GLU A 11 -5.63 23.35 20.19
C GLU A 11 -5.91 21.87 20.47
N ASN A 12 -7.08 21.39 20.03
CA ASN A 12 -7.32 19.96 19.89
C ASN A 12 -6.86 19.53 18.50
N SER A 13 -5.53 19.48 18.32
CA SER A 13 -4.92 18.79 17.17
C SER A 13 -5.09 17.28 17.34
N SER A 14 -6.30 16.78 17.07
CA SER A 14 -6.49 15.37 16.74
C SER A 14 -5.82 15.13 15.38
N CYS A 15 -4.66 14.47 15.38
CA CYS A 15 -4.07 13.91 14.16
C CYS A 15 -4.92 12.71 13.72
N ALA A 16 -6.15 12.98 13.28
CA ALA A 16 -6.90 12.02 12.51
C ALA A 16 -6.21 11.95 11.15
N LEU A 17 -5.31 10.99 10.98
CA LEU A 17 -4.78 10.63 9.67
C LEU A 17 -5.98 10.40 8.76
N HIS A 18 -6.24 11.35 7.85
CA HIS A 18 -7.34 11.27 6.92
C HIS A 18 -7.04 10.07 6.01
N LEU A 19 -7.74 8.96 6.23
CA LEU A 19 -7.56 7.73 5.47
C LEU A 19 -8.22 7.93 4.10
N HIS A 20 -7.41 8.27 3.10
CA HIS A 20 -7.86 8.45 1.72
C HIS A 20 -7.71 7.14 0.95
N TRP A 21 -8.83 6.63 0.44
CA TRP A 21 -8.87 5.46 -0.43
C TRP A 21 -8.86 5.91 -1.89
N TYR A 22 -7.90 5.39 -2.66
CA TYR A 22 -7.78 5.67 -4.09
C TYR A 22 -8.10 4.42 -4.90
N ALA A 23 -8.93 4.57 -5.93
CA ALA A 23 -9.16 3.51 -6.89
C ALA A 23 -7.94 3.39 -7.82
N LEU A 24 -7.27 2.22 -7.80
CA LEU A 24 -6.09 1.96 -8.63
C LEU A 24 -6.43 1.20 -9.91
N CYS A 25 -7.19 0.11 -9.80
CA CYS A 25 -7.57 -0.74 -10.92
C CYS A 25 -8.80 -1.59 -10.57
N GLU A 26 -9.35 -2.30 -11.56
CA GLU A 26 -10.47 -3.22 -11.35
C GLU A 26 -9.98 -4.64 -11.02
N ARG A 27 -10.93 -5.51 -10.62
CA ARG A 27 -10.62 -6.90 -10.29
C ARG A 27 -10.06 -7.69 -11.46
N LYS A 28 -10.57 -7.42 -12.65
CA LYS A 28 -10.14 -8.07 -13.90
C LYS A 28 -8.69 -7.77 -14.29
N ASP A 29 -8.11 -6.68 -13.77
CA ASP A 29 -6.77 -6.23 -14.14
C ASP A 29 -5.67 -6.90 -13.32
N LEU A 30 -5.97 -7.48 -12.14
CA LEU A 30 -4.95 -8.24 -11.42
C LEU A 30 -4.94 -9.71 -11.82
N VAL A 31 -3.72 -10.21 -11.94
CA VAL A 31 -3.41 -11.57 -12.28
C VAL A 31 -3.21 -12.38 -11.00
N ALA A 32 -3.83 -13.55 -10.93
CA ALA A 32 -3.68 -14.45 -9.78
C ALA A 32 -2.22 -14.85 -9.57
N ASN A 33 -1.78 -14.86 -8.31
CA ASN A 33 -0.44 -15.24 -7.88
C ASN A 33 0.68 -14.43 -8.58
N SER A 34 0.37 -13.17 -8.94
CA SER A 34 1.29 -12.29 -9.65
C SER A 34 1.17 -10.86 -9.16
N GLY A 35 2.24 -10.08 -9.35
CA GLY A 35 2.29 -8.67 -9.02
C GLY A 35 1.87 -7.81 -10.20
N VAL A 36 0.90 -6.92 -9.98
CA VAL A 36 0.50 -5.87 -10.93
C VAL A 36 0.87 -4.52 -10.36
N VAL A 37 1.57 -3.70 -11.13
CA VAL A 37 2.04 -2.39 -10.67
C VAL A 37 1.05 -1.31 -11.10
N ALA A 38 0.50 -0.61 -10.12
CA ALA A 38 -0.31 0.58 -10.32
C ALA A 38 0.52 1.85 -10.06
N TRP A 39 0.12 2.95 -10.69
CA TRP A 39 0.73 4.26 -10.51
C TRP A 39 -0.22 5.17 -9.74
N LEU A 40 0.25 5.77 -8.65
CA LEU A 40 -0.51 6.72 -7.84
C LEU A 40 0.40 7.87 -7.41
N ASP A 41 0.09 9.10 -7.83
CA ASP A 41 0.76 10.34 -7.38
C ASP A 41 2.31 10.27 -7.40
N GLY A 42 2.88 9.68 -8.46
CA GLY A 42 4.34 9.58 -8.59
C GLY A 42 4.96 8.36 -7.90
N LYS A 43 4.16 7.50 -7.27
CA LYS A 43 4.58 6.26 -6.64
C LYS A 43 4.07 5.04 -7.40
N GLN A 44 4.88 3.98 -7.39
CA GLN A 44 4.52 2.70 -7.96
C GLN A 44 4.13 1.75 -6.84
N ILE A 45 2.90 1.23 -6.89
CA ILE A 45 2.36 0.32 -5.89
C ILE A 45 2.21 -1.04 -6.56
N ALA A 46 2.89 -2.05 -6.04
CA ALA A 46 2.74 -3.43 -6.46
C ALA A 46 1.57 -4.08 -5.71
N LEU A 47 0.57 -4.51 -6.47
CA LEU A 47 -0.63 -5.19 -6.02
C LEU A 47 -0.46 -6.70 -6.26
N PHE A 48 -0.58 -7.50 -5.21
CA PHE A 48 -0.48 -8.95 -5.26
C PHE A 48 -1.82 -9.58 -4.95
N TYR A 49 -2.35 -10.29 -5.94
CA TYR A 49 -3.64 -10.94 -5.86
C TYR A 49 -3.48 -12.44 -5.65
N LEU A 50 -3.96 -12.94 -4.50
CA LEU A 50 -3.85 -14.33 -4.08
C LEU A 50 -5.25 -14.92 -3.86
N PRO A 51 -5.89 -15.51 -4.88
CA PRO A 51 -7.23 -16.10 -4.74
C PRO A 51 -7.24 -17.42 -3.96
N ASP A 52 -6.12 -18.17 -3.98
CA ASP A 52 -6.05 -19.56 -3.51
C ASP A 52 -5.43 -19.70 -2.11
N THR A 53 -5.67 -18.75 -1.20
CA THR A 53 -5.16 -18.86 0.18
C THR A 53 -6.13 -19.64 1.09
N ALA A 54 -5.62 -20.18 2.21
CA ALA A 54 -6.46 -20.91 3.18
C ALA A 54 -7.56 -20.04 3.81
N GLN A 55 -7.41 -18.71 3.74
CA GLN A 55 -8.33 -17.70 4.26
C GLN A 55 -9.24 -17.11 3.17
N GLY A 56 -9.14 -17.60 1.93
CA GLY A 56 -9.89 -17.13 0.77
C GLY A 56 -9.11 -16.12 -0.08
N GLU A 57 -9.84 -15.23 -0.75
CA GLU A 57 -9.28 -14.22 -1.64
C GLU A 57 -8.52 -13.15 -0.83
N GLN A 58 -7.22 -12.98 -1.09
CA GLN A 58 -6.39 -11.96 -0.46
C GLN A 58 -5.77 -11.02 -1.48
N LEU A 59 -5.72 -9.74 -1.11
CA LEU A 59 -5.10 -8.68 -1.91
C LEU A 59 -4.13 -7.91 -1.02
N PHE A 60 -2.88 -7.82 -1.46
CA PHE A 60 -1.83 -7.08 -0.78
C PHE A 60 -1.35 -5.93 -1.66
N ALA A 61 -1.02 -4.81 -1.02
CA ALA A 61 -0.45 -3.63 -1.69
C ALA A 61 0.85 -3.25 -0.98
N ILE A 62 1.94 -3.19 -1.73
CA ILE A 62 3.26 -2.82 -1.23
C ILE A 62 3.95 -1.86 -2.21
N ASP A 63 4.98 -1.15 -1.75
CA ASP A 63 5.78 -0.32 -2.64
C ASP A 63 6.48 -1.19 -3.69
N ASN A 64 6.43 -0.81 -4.97
CA ASN A 64 7.13 -1.53 -6.02
C ASN A 64 8.67 -1.36 -5.91
N ARG A 65 9.11 -0.37 -5.13
CA ARG A 65 10.52 -0.09 -4.92
C ARG A 65 11.14 -1.05 -3.92
N ASP A 66 12.13 -1.81 -4.38
CA ASP A 66 12.94 -2.66 -3.52
C ASP A 66 13.83 -1.79 -2.61
N PRO A 67 13.74 -1.93 -1.27
CA PRO A 67 14.55 -1.15 -0.34
C PRO A 67 16.06 -1.43 -0.45
N LYS A 68 16.47 -2.60 -0.95
CA LYS A 68 17.88 -3.00 -1.04
C LYS A 68 18.53 -2.46 -2.31
N SER A 69 17.93 -2.71 -3.47
CA SER A 69 18.46 -2.25 -4.76
C SER A 69 18.04 -0.82 -5.13
N GLY A 70 16.96 -0.31 -4.53
CA GLY A 70 16.34 0.96 -4.90
C GLY A 70 15.58 0.91 -6.24
N ALA A 71 15.48 -0.27 -6.87
CA ALA A 71 14.85 -0.46 -8.18
C ALA A 71 13.36 -0.82 -8.04
N ASN A 72 12.56 -0.45 -9.03
CA ASN A 72 11.12 -0.72 -9.07
C ASN A 72 10.83 -2.11 -9.65
N VAL A 73 11.19 -3.16 -8.90
CA VAL A 73 11.17 -4.55 -9.38
C VAL A 73 10.30 -5.50 -8.57
N ILE A 74 9.75 -5.07 -7.44
CA ILE A 74 9.04 -5.95 -6.50
C ILE A 74 7.84 -6.62 -7.15
N GLY A 75 7.08 -5.91 -7.99
CA GLY A 75 5.94 -6.46 -8.74
C GLY A 75 6.30 -7.61 -9.69
N ARG A 76 7.58 -7.82 -10.00
CA ARG A 76 8.07 -8.94 -10.81
C ARG A 76 8.65 -10.08 -9.97
N GLY A 77 8.57 -9.97 -8.64
CA GLY A 77 9.04 -10.96 -7.71
C GLY A 77 8.17 -12.22 -7.71
N LEU A 78 8.77 -13.33 -7.25
CA LEU A 78 8.06 -14.59 -7.10
C LEU A 78 7.36 -14.61 -5.74
N THR A 79 6.06 -14.87 -5.76
CA THR A 79 5.28 -15.13 -4.54
C THR A 79 5.57 -16.53 -4.04
N GLY A 80 5.79 -16.68 -2.73
CA GLY A 80 6.02 -17.95 -2.08
C GLY A 80 5.55 -17.95 -0.64
N GLN A 81 5.78 -19.06 0.06
CA GLN A 81 5.50 -19.20 1.48
C GLN A 81 6.75 -19.68 2.20
N ILE A 82 7.12 -19.01 3.30
CA ILE A 82 8.21 -19.40 4.18
C ILE A 82 7.65 -19.51 5.59
N ALA A 83 7.73 -20.71 6.17
CA ALA A 83 7.21 -20.99 7.53
C ALA A 83 5.73 -20.57 7.75
N GLY A 84 4.91 -20.60 6.69
CA GLY A 84 3.49 -20.20 6.75
C GLY A 84 3.24 -18.72 6.48
N GLU A 85 4.28 -17.91 6.32
CA GLU A 85 4.17 -16.49 5.96
C GLU A 85 4.29 -16.30 4.45
N LEU A 86 3.43 -15.45 3.89
CA LEU A 86 3.46 -15.08 2.48
C LEU A 86 4.63 -14.12 2.23
N VAL A 87 5.47 -14.48 1.27
CA VAL A 87 6.66 -13.70 0.92
C VAL A 87 6.73 -13.42 -0.57
N ILE A 88 7.42 -12.34 -0.92
CA ILE A 88 7.75 -12.00 -2.30
C ILE A 88 9.27 -11.93 -2.41
N ALA A 89 9.84 -12.80 -3.23
CA ALA A 89 11.26 -12.77 -3.54
C ALA A 89 11.52 -11.72 -4.62
N SER A 90 12.23 -10.64 -4.26
CA SER A 90 12.72 -9.66 -5.25
C SER A 90 13.58 -10.38 -6.30
N PRO A 91 13.43 -10.07 -7.60
CA PRO A 91 14.21 -10.71 -8.65
C PRO A 91 15.68 -10.24 -8.72
N LEU A 92 16.10 -9.34 -7.84
CA LEU A 92 17.44 -8.77 -7.74
C LEU A 92 18.14 -9.12 -6.42
#